data_AF-A0A4S2SG68-F1
#
_entry.id   AF-A0A4S2SG68-F1
#
_cell.length_a   1.000
_cell.length_b   1.000
_cell.length_c   1.000
_cell.angle_alpha   90.00
_cell.angle_beta   90.00
_cell.angle_gamma   90.00
#
_symmetry.space_group_name_H-M   'P 1'
#
loop_
_entity.id
_entity.type
_entity.pdbx_description
1 polymer ?
#
loop_
_entity_poly.entity_id
_entity_poly.type
_entity_poly.pdbx_seq_one_letter_code
_entity_poly.pdbx_strand_id
1 'polypeptide(L)'
;MNAAARARRRDRGVYLGGHPLLFGLLAATRGRPVLRLGGSVLVHDARAYREALTRLPLDRTAPGTTGGAARAALEGDGGVLFDQEGSGHRADRRALAERLGGAGIGELRSLWQPLLTRRLLPLARGGEVDVVELARELAGVVVCALLDCRAEPRAVARAAADAAAASVRGHLPGPPRP
;
A
#
# COMPACT_ATOMS: atom_id res chain seq x y z
N MET A 1 -27.84 -17.22 1.55
CA MET A 1 -26.66 -16.47 1.02
C MET A 1 -25.37 -17.13 1.50
N ASN A 2 -24.54 -17.66 0.59
CA ASN A 2 -23.26 -18.32 0.92
C ASN A 2 -22.33 -17.34 1.70
N ALA A 3 -21.53 -17.86 2.64
CA ALA A 3 -20.51 -17.13 3.39
C ALA A 3 -19.63 -16.24 2.48
N ALA A 4 -19.23 -16.74 1.31
CA ALA A 4 -18.44 -15.97 0.34
C ALA A 4 -19.19 -14.74 -0.21
N ALA A 5 -20.50 -14.85 -0.46
CA ALA A 5 -21.31 -13.72 -0.92
C ALA A 5 -21.49 -12.66 0.19
N ARG A 6 -21.62 -13.11 1.44
CA ARG A 6 -21.70 -12.23 2.62
C ARG A 6 -20.39 -11.47 2.83
N ALA A 7 -19.25 -12.15 2.69
CA ALA A 7 -17.93 -11.53 2.75
C ALA A 7 -17.76 -10.46 1.66
N ARG A 8 -18.07 -10.79 0.39
CA ARG A 8 -18.03 -9.84 -0.72
C ARG A 8 -18.92 -8.61 -0.50
N ARG A 9 -20.11 -8.79 0.10
CA ARG A 9 -21.02 -7.66 0.40
C ARG A 9 -20.43 -6.74 1.48
N ARG A 10 -19.84 -7.31 2.53
CA ARG A 10 -19.18 -6.53 3.59
C ARG A 10 -17.97 -5.78 3.05
N ASP A 11 -17.14 -6.47 2.27
CA ASP A 11 -15.96 -5.90 1.63
C ASP A 11 -16.34 -4.72 0.71
N ARG A 12 -17.35 -4.92 -0.16
CA ARG A 12 -17.91 -3.84 -0.97
C ARG A 12 -18.46 -2.68 -0.13
N GLY A 13 -19.05 -2.97 1.03
CA GLY A 13 -19.52 -1.95 1.97
C GLY A 13 -18.38 -1.10 2.53
N VAL A 14 -17.24 -1.70 2.85
CA VAL A 14 -16.04 -0.98 3.32
C VAL A 14 -15.51 -0.05 2.22
N TYR A 15 -15.34 -0.55 1.00
CA TYR A 15 -14.84 0.26 -0.12
C TYR A 15 -15.77 1.43 -0.44
N LEU A 16 -17.08 1.17 -0.58
CA LEU A 16 -18.05 2.22 -0.87
C LEU A 16 -18.25 3.19 0.30
N GLY A 17 -18.08 2.75 1.55
CA GLY A 17 -18.19 3.62 2.73
C GLY A 17 -17.03 4.61 2.84
N GLY A 18 -15.80 4.18 2.52
CA GLY A 18 -14.61 5.02 2.63
C GLY A 18 -14.48 6.06 1.51
N HIS A 19 -14.70 5.65 0.26
CA HIS A 19 -14.58 6.51 -0.91
C HIS A 19 -15.70 6.25 -1.93
N PRO A 20 -16.96 6.61 -1.61
CA PRO A 20 -18.12 6.26 -2.42
C PRO A 20 -18.02 6.76 -3.86
N LEU A 21 -17.51 7.99 -4.05
CA LEU A 21 -17.36 8.59 -5.37
C LEU A 21 -16.28 7.89 -6.20
N LEU A 22 -15.10 7.64 -5.62
CA LEU A 22 -14.00 6.97 -6.32
C LEU A 22 -14.40 5.58 -6.76
N PHE A 23 -14.89 4.75 -5.83
CA PHE A 23 -15.26 3.38 -6.15
C PHE A 23 -16.51 3.29 -7.03
N GLY A 24 -17.43 4.25 -6.92
CA GLY A 24 -18.53 4.41 -7.87
C GLY A 24 -18.02 4.69 -9.30
N LEU A 25 -17.08 5.62 -9.44
CA LEU A 25 -16.43 5.96 -10.72
C LEU A 25 -15.67 4.77 -11.31
N LEU A 26 -14.86 4.07 -10.50
CA LEU A 26 -14.15 2.85 -10.94
C LEU A 26 -15.13 1.76 -11.40
N ALA A 27 -16.21 1.54 -10.65
CA ALA A 27 -17.24 0.56 -11.01
C ALA A 27 -17.98 0.93 -12.30
N ALA A 28 -18.30 2.22 -12.50
CA ALA A 28 -18.99 2.71 -13.70
C ALA A 28 -18.10 2.64 -14.95
N THR A 29 -16.78 2.77 -14.78
CA THR A 29 -15.82 2.85 -15.89
C THR A 29 -15.13 1.53 -16.22
N ARG A 30 -15.32 0.48 -15.41
CA ARG A 30 -14.67 -0.84 -15.54
C ARG A 30 -14.78 -1.53 -16.90
N GLY A 31 -15.80 -1.18 -17.69
CA GLY A 31 -15.99 -1.73 -19.04
C GLY A 31 -15.10 -1.08 -20.11
N ARG A 32 -14.38 -0.01 -19.76
CA ARG A 32 -13.48 0.72 -20.67
C ARG A 32 -12.03 0.42 -20.27
N PRO A 33 -11.23 -0.24 -21.12
CA PRO A 33 -9.83 -0.58 -20.82
C PRO A 33 -8.98 0.62 -20.37
N VAL A 34 -9.17 1.75 -21.05
CA VAL A 34 -8.52 3.04 -20.76
C VAL A 34 -9.55 4.14 -20.95
N LEU A 35 -9.59 5.11 -20.03
CA LEU A 35 -10.51 6.24 -20.09
C LEU A 35 -9.80 7.52 -19.66
N ARG A 36 -9.94 8.58 -20.44
CA ARG A 36 -9.53 9.92 -20.02
C ARG A 36 -10.66 10.58 -19.23
N LEU A 37 -10.33 11.10 -18.05
CA LEU A 37 -11.22 11.84 -17.16
C LEU A 37 -10.55 13.19 -16.84
N GLY A 38 -10.93 14.23 -17.59
CA GLY A 38 -10.27 15.53 -17.53
C GLY A 38 -8.78 15.44 -17.86
N GLY A 39 -7.93 15.87 -16.93
CA GLY A 39 -6.47 15.78 -17.03
C GLY A 39 -5.90 14.38 -16.76
N SER A 40 -6.70 13.46 -16.20
CA SER A 40 -6.22 12.15 -15.74
C SER A 40 -6.56 11.03 -16.72
N VAL A 41 -5.70 10.02 -16.82
CA VAL A 41 -5.96 8.78 -17.56
C VAL A 41 -6.16 7.65 -16.56
N LEU A 42 -7.34 7.04 -16.60
CA LEU A 42 -7.70 5.86 -15.82
C LEU A 42 -7.47 4.60 -16.66
N VAL A 43 -6.72 3.65 -16.11
CA VAL A 43 -6.36 2.39 -16.78
C VAL A 43 -6.93 1.23 -15.98
N HIS A 44 -7.83 0.46 -16.60
CA HIS A 44 -8.45 -0.74 -16.01
C HIS A 44 -7.84 -2.04 -16.58
N ASP A 45 -7.30 -1.98 -17.79
CA ASP A 45 -6.73 -3.13 -18.48
C ASP A 45 -5.28 -3.43 -18.04
N ALA A 46 -4.99 -4.72 -17.81
CA ALA A 46 -3.69 -5.16 -17.30
C ALA A 46 -2.53 -4.96 -18.30
N ARG A 47 -2.81 -5.03 -19.62
CA ARG A 47 -1.77 -4.81 -20.65
C ARG A 47 -1.47 -3.32 -20.75
N ALA A 48 -2.49 -2.48 -20.84
CA ALA A 48 -2.35 -1.03 -20.82
C ALA A 48 -1.65 -0.54 -19.55
N TYR A 49 -1.96 -1.15 -18.40
CA TYR A 49 -1.30 -0.85 -17.13
C TYR A 49 0.18 -1.19 -17.15
N ARG A 50 0.54 -2.37 -17.69
CA ARG A 50 1.93 -2.79 -17.86
C ARG A 50 2.68 -1.85 -18.80
N GLU A 51 2.08 -1.48 -19.92
CA GLU A 51 2.67 -0.55 -20.89
C GLU A 51 2.94 0.81 -20.22
N ALA A 52 1.95 1.37 -19.52
CA ALA A 52 2.11 2.63 -18.80
C ALA A 52 3.26 2.58 -17.79
N LEU A 53 3.38 1.51 -17.00
CA LEU A 53 4.43 1.39 -15.98
C LEU A 53 5.83 1.04 -16.51
N THR A 54 5.94 0.50 -17.74
CA THR A 54 7.22 -0.03 -18.25
C THR A 54 7.75 0.64 -19.50
N ARG A 55 6.91 1.34 -20.26
CA ARG A 55 7.25 1.92 -21.57
C ARG A 55 7.10 3.43 -21.65
N LEU A 56 6.27 4.03 -20.80
CA LEU A 56 6.08 5.49 -20.78
C LEU A 56 7.07 6.15 -19.82
N PRO A 57 7.68 7.29 -20.20
CA PRO A 57 8.48 8.09 -19.29
C PRO A 57 7.57 8.82 -18.30
N LEU A 58 7.31 8.19 -17.17
CA LEU A 58 6.54 8.78 -16.07
C LEU A 58 7.50 9.53 -15.14
N ASP A 59 7.28 10.83 -14.94
CA ASP A 59 7.96 11.58 -13.89
C ASP A 59 7.43 11.09 -12.53
N ARG A 60 8.26 10.36 -11.79
CA ARG A 60 7.91 9.78 -10.47
C ARG A 60 8.11 10.77 -9.33
N THR A 61 8.66 11.94 -9.62
CA THR A 61 8.93 13.02 -8.67
C THR A 61 7.88 14.12 -8.74
N ALA A 62 7.10 14.16 -9.84
CA ALA A 62 6.07 15.15 -10.07
C ALA A 62 5.08 15.27 -8.90
N PRO A 63 4.59 16.49 -8.59
CA PRO A 63 3.48 16.69 -7.68
C PRO A 63 2.28 15.82 -8.09
N GLY A 64 1.64 15.18 -7.12
CA GLY A 64 0.53 14.28 -7.42
C GLY A 64 0.93 12.85 -7.78
N THR A 65 2.20 12.47 -7.59
CA THR A 65 2.66 11.06 -7.59
C THR A 65 2.97 10.55 -6.18
N THR A 66 3.03 9.22 -6.00
CA THR A 66 3.47 8.61 -4.74
C THR A 66 4.88 9.04 -4.36
N GLY A 67 5.80 9.17 -5.33
CA GLY A 67 7.17 9.63 -5.08
C GLY A 67 7.22 11.10 -4.63
N GLY A 68 6.46 11.98 -5.29
CA GLY A 68 6.30 13.37 -4.85
C GLY A 68 5.70 13.50 -3.44
N ALA A 69 4.69 12.68 -3.11
CA ALA A 69 4.08 12.66 -1.77
C ALA A 69 5.05 12.13 -0.70
N ALA A 70 5.81 11.07 -1.01
CA ALA A 70 6.82 10.54 -0.11
C ALA A 70 7.93 11.55 0.16
N ARG A 71 8.39 12.27 -0.87
CA ARG A 71 9.39 13.34 -0.73
C ARG A 71 8.89 14.50 0.11
N ALA A 72 7.64 14.92 -0.08
CA ALA A 72 7.02 15.96 0.74
C ALA A 72 6.89 15.54 2.22
N ALA A 73 6.55 14.28 2.49
CA ALA A 73 6.44 13.75 3.85
C ALA A 73 7.79 13.63 4.59
N LEU A 74 8.89 13.59 3.85
CA LEU A 74 10.26 13.51 4.38
C LEU A 74 10.97 14.87 4.36
N GLU A 75 10.26 15.97 4.15
CA GLU A 75 10.82 17.32 4.06
C GLU A 75 11.96 17.46 3.01
N GLY A 76 11.97 16.58 2.01
CA GLY A 76 13.00 16.52 0.98
C GLY A 76 14.33 15.90 1.40
N ASP A 77 14.44 15.37 2.62
CA ASP A 77 15.67 14.72 3.12
C ASP A 77 15.66 13.20 2.85
N GLY A 78 16.70 12.71 2.19
CA GLY A 78 16.84 11.31 1.77
C GLY A 78 16.15 10.93 0.45
N GLY A 79 16.77 10.04 -0.32
CA GLY A 79 16.15 9.45 -1.52
C GLY A 79 15.13 8.37 -1.12
N VAL A 80 13.93 8.42 -1.69
CA VAL A 80 12.92 7.37 -1.52
C VAL A 80 12.96 6.41 -2.71
N LEU A 81 12.78 5.12 -2.47
CA LEU A 81 12.85 4.11 -3.54
C LEU A 81 11.86 4.38 -4.70
N PHE A 82 10.86 5.23 -4.47
CA PHE A 82 9.87 5.69 -5.44
C PHE A 82 10.32 6.90 -6.28
N ASP A 83 11.30 7.71 -5.84
CA ASP A 83 11.78 8.92 -6.53
C ASP A 83 13.22 8.83 -7.06
N GLN A 84 13.92 7.71 -6.78
CA GLN A 84 15.29 7.48 -7.23
C GLN A 84 15.36 6.99 -8.69
N GLU A 85 16.26 7.60 -9.47
CA GLU A 85 16.69 7.15 -10.81
C GLU A 85 18.19 6.79 -10.80
N GLY A 86 18.64 5.96 -11.76
CA GLY A 86 20.07 5.73 -12.00
C GLY A 86 20.76 4.62 -11.16
N SER A 87 22.06 4.76 -10.94
CA SER A 87 22.93 3.72 -10.36
C SER A 87 22.75 3.52 -8.85
N GLY A 88 22.42 4.57 -8.09
CA GLY A 88 22.07 4.50 -6.67
C GLY A 88 20.83 3.63 -6.43
N HIS A 89 19.77 3.85 -7.22
CA HIS A 89 18.56 3.01 -7.21
C HIS A 89 18.87 1.52 -7.43
N ARG A 90 19.84 1.20 -8.30
CA ARG A 90 20.22 -0.20 -8.57
C ARG A 90 20.98 -0.85 -7.40
N ALA A 91 21.70 -0.08 -6.60
CA ALA A 91 22.38 -0.60 -5.41
C ALA A 91 21.38 -0.83 -4.27
N ASP A 92 20.58 0.19 -3.94
CA ASP A 92 19.56 0.12 -2.89
C ASP A 92 18.52 -0.96 -3.19
N ARG A 93 18.07 -1.05 -4.45
CA ARG A 93 17.17 -2.12 -4.90
C ARG A 93 17.79 -3.51 -4.76
N ARG A 94 19.08 -3.68 -5.04
CA ARG A 94 19.74 -4.99 -4.91
C ARG A 94 19.86 -5.40 -3.45
N ALA A 95 20.31 -4.49 -2.58
CA ALA A 95 20.38 -4.74 -1.15
C ALA A 95 18.99 -5.07 -0.56
N LEU A 96 17.95 -4.34 -0.96
CA LEU A 96 16.58 -4.66 -0.57
C LEU A 96 16.10 -6.00 -1.15
N ALA A 97 16.42 -6.30 -2.41
CA ALA A 97 16.03 -7.54 -3.06
C ALA A 97 16.68 -8.78 -2.41
N GLU A 98 17.91 -8.66 -1.92
CA GLU A 98 18.57 -9.72 -1.14
C GLU A 98 17.82 -9.99 0.16
N ARG A 99 17.44 -8.93 0.88
CA ARG A 99 16.66 -9.03 2.13
C ARG A 99 15.22 -9.51 1.92
N LEU A 100 14.66 -9.26 0.74
CA LEU A 100 13.36 -9.78 0.31
C LEU A 100 13.48 -11.11 -0.48
N GLY A 101 14.69 -11.67 -0.60
CA GLY A 101 14.93 -12.97 -1.21
C GLY A 101 14.50 -14.12 -0.31
N GLY A 102 14.63 -15.36 -0.79
CA GLY A 102 14.16 -16.54 -0.07
C GLY A 102 14.74 -16.67 1.35
N ALA A 103 16.03 -16.39 1.51
CA ALA A 103 16.71 -16.42 2.82
C ALA A 103 16.19 -15.32 3.76
N GLY A 104 16.16 -14.06 3.30
CA GLY A 104 15.65 -12.95 4.10
C GLY A 104 14.17 -13.06 4.46
N ILE A 105 13.34 -13.63 3.58
CA ILE A 105 11.94 -13.98 3.90
C ILE A 105 11.88 -15.08 4.96
N GLY A 106 12.81 -16.04 4.94
CA GLY A 106 12.95 -17.05 5.99
C GLY A 106 13.27 -16.43 7.36
N GLU A 107 14.19 -15.48 7.41
CA GLU A 107 14.52 -14.72 8.61
C GLU A 107 13.33 -13.90 9.11
N LEU A 108 12.70 -13.11 8.22
CA LEU A 108 11.51 -12.34 8.55
C LEU A 108 10.38 -13.23 9.09
N ARG A 109 10.20 -14.43 8.51
CA ARG A 109 9.21 -15.41 8.97
C ARG A 109 9.40 -15.80 10.42
N SER A 110 10.65 -15.98 10.86
CA SER A 110 10.93 -16.29 12.27
C SER A 110 10.42 -15.21 13.23
N LEU A 111 10.30 -13.95 12.77
CA LEU A 111 9.83 -12.82 13.55
C LEU A 111 8.30 -12.70 13.57
N TRP A 112 7.64 -12.81 12.41
CA TRP A 112 6.19 -12.59 12.33
C TRP A 112 5.34 -13.84 12.58
N GLN A 113 5.87 -15.05 12.35
CA GLN A 113 5.11 -16.29 12.52
C GLN A 113 4.68 -16.54 13.98
N PRO A 114 5.54 -16.35 15.01
CA PRO A 114 5.12 -16.49 16.40
C PRO A 114 4.03 -15.49 16.79
N LEU A 115 4.13 -14.26 16.28
CA LEU A 115 3.13 -13.21 16.49
C LEU A 115 1.77 -13.62 15.91
N LEU A 116 1.76 -14.09 14.67
CA LEU A 116 0.55 -14.56 14.01
C LEU A 116 -0.09 -15.71 14.80
N THR A 117 0.68 -16.72 15.18
CA THR A 117 0.21 -17.86 15.98
C THR A 117 -0.43 -17.40 17.29
N ARG A 118 0.23 -16.49 18.02
CA ARG A 118 -0.28 -15.94 19.29
C ARG A 118 -1.58 -15.16 19.08
N ARG A 119 -1.63 -14.29 18.08
CA ARG A 119 -2.77 -13.38 17.85
C ARG A 119 -3.97 -14.08 17.24
N LEU A 120 -3.79 -15.21 16.56
CA LEU A 120 -4.88 -16.02 16.01
C LEU A 120 -5.44 -17.07 17.00
N LEU A 121 -4.78 -17.29 18.14
CA LEU A 121 -5.26 -18.22 19.18
C LEU A 121 -6.74 -18.02 19.60
N PRO A 122 -7.29 -16.79 19.68
CA PRO A 122 -8.70 -16.60 19.99
C PRO A 122 -9.65 -17.30 19.02
N LEU A 123 -9.30 -17.40 17.73
CA LEU A 123 -10.14 -18.06 16.72
C LEU A 123 -10.34 -19.54 17.03
N ALA A 124 -9.31 -20.22 17.54
CA ALA A 124 -9.40 -21.63 17.93
C ALA A 124 -10.39 -21.86 19.10
N ARG A 125 -10.73 -20.81 19.84
CA ARG A 125 -11.67 -20.83 20.96
C ARG A 125 -13.04 -20.22 20.59
N GLY A 126 -13.29 -19.98 19.30
CA GLY A 126 -14.53 -19.33 18.81
C GLY A 126 -14.60 -17.82 19.08
N GLY A 127 -13.48 -17.20 19.49
CA GLY A 127 -13.39 -15.75 19.65
C GLY A 127 -13.18 -15.01 18.33
N GLU A 128 -13.10 -13.68 18.42
CA GLU A 128 -12.88 -12.79 17.27
C GLU A 128 -11.45 -12.24 17.24
N VAL A 129 -11.00 -11.83 16.06
CA VAL A 129 -9.71 -11.17 15.84
C VAL A 129 -9.93 -9.92 15.01
N ASP A 130 -9.41 -8.80 15.49
CA ASP A 130 -9.27 -7.60 14.67
C ASP A 130 -8.12 -7.78 13.67
N VAL A 131 -8.50 -8.06 12.42
CA VAL A 131 -7.56 -8.30 11.31
C VAL A 131 -6.81 -7.01 10.93
N VAL A 132 -7.39 -5.84 11.15
CA VAL A 132 -6.75 -4.55 10.83
C VAL A 132 -5.62 -4.29 11.81
N GLU A 133 -5.88 -4.46 13.11
CA GLU A 133 -4.84 -4.32 14.14
C GLU A 133 -3.74 -5.37 14.00
N LEU A 134 -4.11 -6.62 13.68
CA LEU A 134 -3.13 -7.67 13.40
C LEU A 134 -2.27 -7.33 12.18
N ALA A 135 -2.87 -6.86 11.08
CA ALA A 135 -2.14 -6.48 9.88
C ALA A 135 -1.18 -5.29 10.14
N ARG A 136 -1.60 -4.31 10.94
CA ARG A 136 -0.74 -3.19 11.36
C ARG A 136 0.45 -3.67 12.17
N GLU A 137 0.22 -4.51 13.18
CA GLU A 137 1.29 -5.05 14.02
C GLU A 137 2.29 -5.89 13.21
N LEU A 138 1.80 -6.74 12.30
CA LEU A 138 2.64 -7.54 11.38
C LEU A 138 3.46 -6.65 10.44
N ALA A 139 2.82 -5.67 9.79
CA ALA A 139 3.50 -4.75 8.89
C ALA A 139 4.60 -3.96 9.62
N GLY A 140 4.29 -3.48 10.82
CA GLY A 140 5.25 -2.79 11.69
C GLY A 140 6.47 -3.65 12.02
N VAL A 141 6.26 -4.90 12.44
CA VAL A 141 7.36 -5.83 12.78
C VAL A 141 8.26 -6.08 11.58
N VAL A 142 7.66 -6.35 10.42
CA VAL A 142 8.42 -6.58 9.19
C VAL A 142 9.19 -5.34 8.76
N VAL A 143 8.58 -4.16 8.80
CA VAL A 143 9.25 -2.90 8.44
C VAL A 143 10.38 -2.60 9.42
N CYS A 144 10.18 -2.75 10.73
CA CYS A 144 11.23 -2.50 11.71
C CYS A 144 12.42 -3.45 11.49
N ALA A 145 12.15 -4.73 11.24
CA ALA A 145 13.19 -5.70 10.91
C ALA A 145 13.89 -5.36 9.58
N LEU A 146 13.15 -4.94 8.55
CA LEU A 146 13.70 -4.51 7.27
C LEU A 146 14.47 -3.19 7.35
N LEU A 147 14.25 -2.36 8.35
CA LEU A 147 14.97 -1.10 8.53
C LEU A 147 16.04 -1.17 9.62
N ASP A 148 16.19 -2.35 10.26
CA ASP A 148 17.01 -2.52 11.46
C ASP A 148 16.73 -1.44 12.52
N CYS A 149 15.45 -1.09 12.68
CA CYS A 149 15.03 -0.02 13.58
C CYS A 149 14.41 -0.59 14.87
N ARG A 150 14.70 0.07 15.99
CA ARG A 150 14.20 -0.31 17.33
C ARG A 150 12.91 0.41 17.72
N ALA A 151 12.24 1.01 16.74
CA ALA A 151 10.98 1.70 16.98
C ALA A 151 9.87 0.71 17.37
N GLU A 152 8.84 1.22 18.03
CA GLU A 152 7.67 0.40 18.37
C GLU A 152 6.90 0.06 17.08
N PRO A 153 6.67 -1.23 16.77
CA PRO A 153 6.08 -1.65 15.50
C PRO A 153 4.73 -1.00 15.16
N ARG A 154 3.84 -0.83 16.15
CA ARG A 154 2.51 -0.25 15.90
C ARG A 154 2.59 1.24 15.63
N ALA A 155 3.50 1.96 16.28
CA ALA A 155 3.76 3.37 16.04
C ALA A 155 4.27 3.57 14.60
N VAL A 156 5.21 2.73 14.14
CA VAL A 156 5.69 2.75 12.75
C VAL A 156 4.55 2.48 11.77
N ALA A 157 3.75 1.44 12.01
CA ALA A 157 2.62 1.09 11.15
C ALA A 157 1.56 2.19 11.09
N ARG A 158 1.29 2.87 12.22
CA ARG A 158 0.37 4.01 12.30
C ARG A 158 0.91 5.21 11.53
N ALA A 159 2.17 5.60 11.76
CA ALA A 159 2.79 6.71 11.05
C ALA A 159 2.80 6.47 9.52
N ALA A 160 3.11 5.25 9.08
CA ALA A 160 3.06 4.87 7.68
C ALA A 160 1.63 4.95 7.11
N ALA A 161 0.62 4.50 7.87
CA ALA A 161 -0.77 4.60 7.46
C ALA A 161 -1.25 6.05 7.36
N ASP A 162 -0.84 6.92 8.29
CA ASP A 162 -1.19 8.34 8.30
C ASP A 162 -0.56 9.07 7.10
N ALA A 163 0.71 8.80 6.80
CA ALA A 163 1.40 9.32 5.62
C ALA A 163 0.74 8.84 4.32
N ALA A 164 0.42 7.54 4.22
CA ALA A 164 -0.27 6.99 3.05
C ALA A 164 -1.67 7.60 2.86
N ALA A 165 -2.43 7.78 3.95
CA ALA A 165 -3.75 8.38 3.91
C ALA A 165 -3.69 9.86 3.50
N ALA A 166 -2.68 10.60 3.96
CA ALA A 166 -2.43 11.98 3.54
C ALA A 166 -2.10 12.06 2.04
N SER A 167 -1.22 11.19 1.55
CA SER A 167 -0.90 11.08 0.12
C SER A 167 -2.14 10.79 -0.72
N VAL A 168 -2.90 9.74 -0.39
CA VAL A 168 -4.11 9.36 -1.14
C VAL A 168 -5.11 10.51 -1.21
N ARG A 169 -5.36 11.22 -0.10
CA ARG A 169 -6.27 12.38 -0.11
C ARG A 169 -5.87 13.45 -1.11
N GLY A 170 -4.57 13.68 -1.31
CA GLY A 170 -4.06 14.60 -2.33
C GLY A 170 -4.27 14.14 -3.78
N HIS A 171 -4.46 12.83 -4.01
CA HIS A 171 -4.64 12.25 -5.35
C HIS A 171 -6.10 11.98 -5.73
N LEU A 172 -7.00 11.95 -4.75
CA LEU A 172 -8.40 11.66 -5.02
C LEU A 172 -9.13 12.90 -5.54
N PRO A 173 -9.93 12.78 -6.62
CA PRO A 173 -10.77 13.87 -7.08
C PRO A 173 -11.83 14.18 -6.02
N GLY A 174 -11.87 15.44 -5.57
CA GLY A 174 -12.83 15.93 -4.58
C GLY A 174 -12.34 17.21 -3.91
N PRO A 175 -13.23 17.97 -3.24
CA PRO A 175 -12.81 19.15 -2.48
C PRO A 175 -11.87 18.75 -1.33
N PRO A 176 -10.82 19.54 -1.04
CA PRO A 176 -9.99 19.32 0.14
C PRO A 176 -10.88 19.31 1.38
N ARG A 177 -10.73 18.30 2.23
CA ARG A 177 -11.38 18.28 3.54
C ARG A 177 -10.61 19.21 4.49
N PRO A 178 -11.31 19.96 5.37
CA PRO A 178 -10.68 20.81 6.36
C PRO A 178 -9.79 20.02 7.32
#